data_AF-A0AAW9J7I6-F1
#
_entry.id   AF-A0AAW9J7I6-F1
#
_cell.length_a   1.000
_cell.length_b   1.000
_cell.length_c   1.000
_cell.angle_alpha   90.00
_cell.angle_beta   90.00
_cell.angle_gamma   90.00
#
_symmetry.space_group_name_H-M   'P 1'
#
loop_
_entity.id
_entity.type
_entity.pdbx_description
1 polymer ?
#
loop_
_entity_poly.entity_id
_entity_poly.type
_entity_poly.pdbx_seq_one_letter_code
_entity_poly.pdbx_strand_id
1 'polypeptide(L)'
;AGLSAAFNSPLSGIVFALEEIHRNFSPLVLLPAMAAAISADFVSKNFLGMEPALKFNTMNALPLKYYWILIILGIITGVMGVVFSKGIYLFQDLYSKLERVPQEVKVMIPFIITAVIGLISPMLLGGG
;
A
#
# COMPACT_ATOMS: atom_id res chain seq x y z
N ALA A 1 -3.03 -8.33 -11.28
CA ALA A 1 -3.09 -9.64 -10.60
C ALA A 1 -2.60 -9.56 -9.15
N GLY A 2 -1.32 -9.28 -8.88
CA GLY A 2 -0.77 -9.31 -7.52
C GLY A 2 -1.45 -8.36 -6.51
N LEU A 3 -1.61 -7.08 -6.87
CA LEU A 3 -2.28 -6.09 -6.01
C LEU A 3 -3.74 -6.48 -5.72
N SER A 4 -4.46 -6.99 -6.72
CA SER A 4 -5.84 -7.44 -6.58
C SER A 4 -5.96 -8.65 -5.64
N ALA A 5 -5.04 -9.61 -5.75
CA ALA A 5 -5.03 -10.80 -4.88
C ALA A 5 -4.73 -10.44 -3.42
N ALA A 6 -3.84 -9.47 -3.17
CA ALA A 6 -3.45 -9.06 -1.82
C ALA A 6 -4.56 -8.30 -1.07
N PHE A 7 -5.36 -7.51 -1.79
CA PHE A 7 -6.35 -6.60 -1.17
C PHE A 7 -7.81 -6.97 -1.43
N ASN A 8 -8.08 -8.08 -2.13
CA ASN A 8 -9.44 -8.50 -2.49
C ASN A 8 -10.21 -7.40 -3.27
N SER A 9 -9.47 -6.61 -4.08
CA SER A 9 -9.95 -5.41 -4.76
C SER A 9 -9.49 -5.41 -6.23
N PRO A 10 -10.27 -6.01 -7.14
CA PRO A 10 -9.88 -6.14 -8.54
C PRO A 10 -9.79 -4.78 -9.24
N LEU A 11 -10.76 -3.89 -9.01
CA LEU A 11 -10.81 -2.56 -9.64
C LEU A 11 -9.59 -1.70 -9.26
N SER A 12 -9.20 -1.68 -7.99
CA SER A 12 -8.03 -0.91 -7.56
C SER A 12 -6.75 -1.39 -8.24
N GLY A 13 -6.57 -2.70 -8.39
CA GLY A 13 -5.41 -3.26 -9.09
C GLY A 13 -5.40 -2.98 -10.59
N ILE A 14 -6.57 -2.89 -11.23
CA ILE A 14 -6.70 -2.53 -12.66
C ILE A 14 -6.34 -1.06 -12.86
N VAL A 15 -6.95 -0.16 -12.09
CA VAL A 15 -6.70 1.30 -12.20
C VAL A 15 -5.23 1.60 -11.95
N PHE A 16 -4.64 1.02 -10.90
CA PHE A 16 -3.21 1.18 -10.60
C PHE A 16 -2.32 0.72 -11.76
N ALA A 17 -2.61 -0.44 -12.36
CA ALA A 17 -1.81 -0.96 -13.49
C ALA A 17 -1.91 -0.09 -14.75
N LEU A 18 -3.02 0.63 -14.95
CA LEU A 18 -3.22 1.49 -16.11
C LEU A 18 -2.65 2.89 -15.88
N GLU A 19 -2.91 3.46 -14.71
CA GLU A 19 -2.52 4.82 -14.35
C GLU A 19 -1.03 4.92 -14.05
N GLU A 20 -0.49 4.06 -13.19
CA GLU A 20 0.90 4.19 -12.72
C GLU A 20 1.90 3.52 -13.68
N ILE A 21 1.59 2.31 -14.17
CA ILE A 21 2.55 1.52 -14.97
C ILE A 21 2.52 1.90 -16.44
N HIS A 22 1.33 1.90 -17.06
CA HIS A 22 1.22 2.08 -18.51
C HIS A 22 1.00 3.54 -18.92
N ARG A 23 0.49 4.39 -18.02
CA ARG A 23 0.13 5.80 -18.26
C ARG A 23 -0.71 6.04 -19.52
N ASN A 24 -1.37 5.00 -20.03
CA ASN A 24 -2.15 5.01 -21.25
C ASN A 24 -3.30 4.02 -21.13
N PHE A 25 -4.53 4.52 -21.34
CA PHE A 25 -5.74 3.73 -21.31
C PHE A 25 -6.00 3.10 -22.67
N SER A 26 -5.12 2.19 -23.09
CA SER A 26 -5.35 1.39 -24.29
C SER A 26 -6.22 0.18 -23.95
N PRO A 27 -7.32 -0.08 -24.70
CA PRO A 27 -8.14 -1.28 -24.52
C PRO A 27 -7.35 -2.59 -24.59
N LEU A 28 -6.25 -2.60 -25.35
CA LEU A 28 -5.36 -3.75 -25.50
C LEU A 28 -4.61 -4.12 -24.21
N VAL A 29 -4.40 -3.16 -23.31
CA VAL A 29 -3.78 -3.38 -22.00
C VAL A 29 -4.84 -3.58 -20.93
N LEU A 30 -5.95 -2.85 -21.04
CA LEU A 30 -7.08 -2.92 -20.11
C LEU A 30 -7.67 -4.34 -20.03
N LEU A 31 -8.02 -4.94 -21.17
CA LEU A 31 -8.66 -6.26 -21.20
C LEU A 31 -7.85 -7.37 -20.53
N PRO A 32 -6.55 -7.58 -20.85
CA PRO A 32 -5.75 -8.58 -20.18
C PRO A 32 -5.49 -8.22 -18.70
N ALA A 33 -5.31 -6.95 -18.36
CA ALA A 33 -5.15 -6.53 -16.96
C ALA A 33 -6.40 -6.81 -16.12
N MET A 34 -7.59 -6.57 -16.68
CA MET A 34 -8.88 -6.90 -16.08
C MET A 34 -9.04 -8.41 -15.88
N ALA A 35 -8.82 -9.19 -16.93
CA ALA A 35 -8.93 -10.65 -16.86
C ALA A 35 -7.98 -11.25 -15.81
N ALA A 36 -6.75 -10.75 -15.74
CA ALA A 36 -5.77 -11.17 -14.74
C ALA A 36 -6.12 -10.73 -13.32
N ALA A 37 -6.67 -9.52 -13.14
CA ALA A 37 -7.10 -9.02 -11.83
C ALA A 37 -8.30 -9.79 -11.27
N ILE A 38 -9.31 -10.07 -12.11
CA ILE A 38 -10.50 -10.82 -11.72
C ILE A 38 -10.16 -12.28 -11.43
N SER A 39 -9.35 -12.92 -12.29
CA SER A 39 -8.91 -14.30 -12.05
C SER A 39 -8.12 -14.42 -10.74
N ALA A 40 -7.24 -13.47 -10.46
CA ALA A 40 -6.45 -13.45 -9.23
C ALA A 40 -7.31 -13.21 -7.98
N ASP A 41 -8.29 -12.30 -8.05
CA ASP A 41 -9.26 -12.05 -6.98
C ASP A 41 -10.12 -13.29 -6.70
N PHE A 42 -10.59 -13.96 -7.77
CA PHE A 42 -11.37 -15.20 -7.64
C PHE A 42 -10.56 -16.30 -6.94
N VAL A 43 -9.32 -16.57 -7.39
CA VAL A 43 -8.47 -17.57 -6.74
C VAL A 43 -8.18 -17.16 -5.29
N SER A 44 -7.82 -15.90 -5.04
CA SER A 44 -7.55 -15.40 -3.69
C SER A 44 -8.74 -15.63 -2.75
N LYS A 45 -9.97 -15.32 -3.19
CA LYS A 45 -11.20 -15.55 -2.40
C LYS A 45 -11.47 -17.02 -2.07
N ASN A 46 -11.11 -17.94 -2.97
CA ASN A 46 -11.27 -19.37 -2.72
C ASN A 46 -10.33 -19.88 -1.63
N PHE A 47 -9.15 -19.28 -1.45
CA PHE A 47 -8.15 -19.70 -0.46
C PHE A 47 -8.19 -18.88 0.84
N LEU A 48 -8.35 -17.56 0.74
CA LEU A 48 -8.29 -16.60 1.86
C LEU A 48 -9.67 -16.22 2.40
N GLY A 49 -10.75 -16.61 1.71
CA GLY A 49 -12.12 -16.29 2.08
C GLY A 49 -12.69 -15.05 1.38
N MET A 50 -13.99 -14.82 1.56
CA MET A 50 -14.75 -13.79 0.84
C MET A 50 -14.75 -12.42 1.54
N GLU A 51 -14.17 -12.31 2.74
CA GLU A 51 -14.18 -11.05 3.47
C GLU A 51 -13.17 -10.05 2.89
N PRO A 52 -13.55 -8.78 2.67
CA PRO A 52 -12.61 -7.74 2.31
C PRO A 52 -11.59 -7.50 3.43
N ALA A 53 -10.33 -7.22 3.07
CA ALA A 53 -9.30 -6.89 4.04
C ALA A 53 -9.66 -5.68 4.92
N LEU A 54 -10.48 -4.76 4.40
CA LEU A 54 -11.02 -3.60 5.10
C LEU A 54 -12.54 -3.56 4.93
N LYS A 55 -13.27 -3.97 5.97
CA LYS A 55 -14.74 -3.97 6.00
C LYS A 55 -15.25 -2.73 6.71
N PHE A 56 -15.92 -1.85 5.98
CA PHE A 56 -16.60 -0.70 6.55
C PHE A 56 -18.11 -0.99 6.66
N ASN A 57 -18.70 -0.68 7.81
CA ASN A 57 -20.16 -0.71 7.94
C ASN A 57 -20.81 0.43 7.15
N THR A 58 -22.13 0.36 6.95
CA THR A 58 -22.92 1.40 6.27
C THR A 58 -22.58 2.79 6.81
N MET A 59 -21.81 3.55 6.03
CA MET A 59 -21.48 4.94 6.33
C MET A 59 -22.55 5.84 5.71
N ASN A 60 -23.04 6.81 6.48
CA ASN A 60 -23.97 7.81 5.95
C ASN A 60 -23.26 8.70 4.93
N ALA A 61 -23.99 9.15 3.91
CA ALA A 61 -23.46 10.10 2.94
C ALA A 61 -23.01 11.39 3.64
N LEU A 62 -21.82 11.87 3.29
CA LEU A 62 -21.27 13.09 3.89
C LEU A 62 -22.12 14.31 3.47
N PRO A 63 -22.67 15.11 4.40
CA PRO A 63 -23.44 16.30 4.05
C PRO A 63 -22.58 17.32 3.29
N LEU A 64 -23.16 18.02 2.31
CA LEU A 64 -22.46 19.03 1.48
C LEU A 64 -21.72 20.09 2.31
N LYS A 65 -22.27 20.44 3.49
CA LYS A 65 -21.66 21.39 4.43
C LYS A 65 -20.23 21.02 4.84
N TYR A 66 -19.85 19.74 4.80
CA TYR A 66 -18.54 19.26 5.24
C TYR A 66 -17.56 18.97 4.09
N TYR A 67 -17.92 19.22 2.82
CA TYR A 67 -17.03 18.93 1.70
C TYR A 67 -15.71 19.70 1.74
N TRP A 68 -15.67 20.89 2.34
CA TRP A 68 -14.43 21.65 2.53
C TRP A 68 -13.37 20.87 3.34
N ILE A 69 -13.79 19.95 4.22
CA ILE A 69 -12.87 19.13 5.01
C ILE A 69 -12.08 18.15 4.14
N LEU A 70 -12.62 17.75 2.98
CA LEU A 70 -11.94 16.87 2.03
C LEU A 70 -10.73 17.55 1.39
N ILE A 71 -10.81 18.87 1.16
CA ILE A 71 -9.69 19.66 0.64
C ILE A 71 -8.56 19.68 1.66
N ILE A 72 -8.89 19.94 2.93
CA ILE A 72 -7.91 19.95 4.03
C ILE A 72 -7.29 18.55 4.19
N LEU A 73 -8.12 17.51 4.16
CA LEU A 73 -7.65 16.13 4.24
C LEU A 73 -6.68 15.81 3.10
N GLY A 74 -7.00 16.22 1.86
CA GLY A 74 -6.12 16.03 0.71
C GLY A 74 -4.78 16.76 0.83
N ILE A 75 -4.77 17.97 1.40
CA ILE A 75 -3.53 18.69 1.69
C ILE A 75 -2.71 17.95 2.75
N ILE A 76 -3.34 17.51 3.83
CA ILE A 76 -2.66 16.78 4.91
C ILE A 76 -2.08 15.46 4.38
N THR A 77 -2.87 14.65 3.69
CA THR A 77 -2.40 13.36 3.15
C THR A 77 -1.34 13.55 2.08
N GLY A 78 -1.45 14.58 1.24
CA GLY A 78 -0.42 14.95 0.27
C GLY A 78 0.91 15.33 0.92
N VAL A 79 0.87 16.19 1.96
CA VAL A 79 2.08 16.57 2.72
C VAL A 79 2.67 15.36 3.43
N MET A 80 1.85 14.54 4.08
CA MET A 80 2.32 13.31 4.72
C MET A 80 2.95 12.34 3.72
N GLY A 81 2.40 12.23 2.51
CA GLY A 81 2.99 11.45 1.42
C GLY A 81 4.39 11.92 1.05
N VAL A 82 4.59 13.24 0.90
CA VAL A 82 5.92 13.82 0.62
C VAL A 82 6.90 13.56 1.77
N VAL A 83 6.46 13.72 3.02
CA VAL A 83 7.29 13.44 4.20
C VAL A 83 7.67 11.97 4.25
N PHE A 84 6.73 11.06 3.99
CA PHE A 84 6.97 9.63 3.96
C PHE A 84 7.98 9.23 2.89
N SER A 85 7.82 9.71 1.65
CA SER A 85 8.77 9.45 0.57
C SER A 85 10.16 9.99 0.88
N LYS A 86 10.26 11.22 1.40
CA LYS A 86 11.55 11.79 1.83
C LYS A 86 12.20 10.99 2.95
N GLY A 87 11.40 10.50 3.90
CA GLY A 87 11.88 9.63 4.98
C GLY A 87 12.51 8.35 4.43
N ILE A 88 11.84 7.68 3.49
CA ILE A 88 12.38 6.48 2.83
C ILE A 88 13.73 6.78 2.18
N TYR A 89 13.84 7.85 1.39
CA TYR A 89 15.10 8.21 0.74
C TYR A 89 16.20 8.56 1.75
N LEU A 90 15.87 9.28 2.82
CA LEU A 90 16.82 9.63 3.87
C LEU A 90 17.40 8.38 4.55
N PHE A 91 16.57 7.38 4.84
CA PHE A 91 17.05 6.13 5.42
C PHE A 91 17.88 5.32 4.43
N GLN A 92 17.49 5.28 3.15
CA GLN A 92 18.30 4.63 2.11
C GLN A 92 19.68 5.30 1.98
N ASP A 93 19.74 6.64 1.99
CA ASP A 93 20.99 7.41 1.93
C ASP A 93 21.85 7.24 3.20
N LEU A 94 21.22 7.09 4.36
CA LEU A 94 21.94 6.81 5.60
C LEU A 94 22.55 5.40 5.57
N TYR A 95 21.81 4.42 5.07
CA TYR A 95 22.26 3.03 4.93
C TYR A 95 23.32 2.83 3.83
N SER A 96 23.27 3.62 2.77
CA SER A 96 24.28 3.59 1.70
C SER A 96 25.63 4.09 2.22
N LYS A 97 25.66 5.13 3.06
CA LYS A 97 26.90 5.65 3.69
C LYS A 97 27.61 4.66 4.61
N LEU A 98 26.95 3.61 5.08
CA LEU A 98 27.54 2.54 5.89
C LEU A 98 28.33 1.52 5.05
N GLU A 99 29.05 1.92 4.01
CA GLU A 99 29.74 1.02 3.05
C GLU A 99 30.73 0.05 3.71
N ARG A 100 31.32 0.44 4.85
CA ARG A 100 32.32 -0.36 5.59
C ARG A 100 31.71 -1.44 6.49
N VAL A 101 30.38 -1.47 6.65
CA VAL A 101 29.71 -2.43 7.51
C VAL A 101 29.29 -3.66 6.69
N PRO A 102 29.62 -4.89 7.13
CA PRO A 102 29.18 -6.12 6.45
C PRO A 102 27.66 -6.14 6.25
N GLN A 103 27.21 -6.69 5.12
CA GLN A 103 25.79 -6.73 4.78
C GLN A 103 24.96 -7.47 5.84
N GLU A 104 25.53 -8.49 6.47
CA GLU A 104 24.93 -9.23 7.59
C GLU A 104 24.54 -8.30 8.75
N VAL A 105 25.46 -7.43 9.18
CA VAL A 105 25.23 -6.49 10.27
C VAL A 105 24.22 -5.41 9.87
N LYS A 106 24.24 -4.96 8.61
CA LYS A 106 23.24 -3.99 8.11
C LYS A 106 21.81 -4.53 8.21
N VAL A 107 21.61 -5.82 7.93
CA VAL A 107 20.29 -6.48 8.00
C VAL A 107 19.89 -6.77 9.45
N MET A 108 20.84 -7.01 10.36
CA MET A 108 20.56 -7.19 11.78
C MET A 108 19.98 -5.94 12.45
N ILE A 109 20.39 -4.74 12.02
CA ILE A 109 19.91 -3.47 12.61
C ILE A 109 18.38 -3.33 12.52
N PRO A 110 17.72 -3.36 11.35
CA PRO A 110 16.27 -3.24 11.25
C PRO A 110 15.57 -4.44 11.92
N PHE A 111 16.17 -5.63 11.91
CA PHE A 111 15.61 -6.81 12.56
C PHE A 111 15.53 -6.63 14.09
N ILE A 112 16.62 -6.18 14.73
CA ILE A 112 16.66 -5.94 16.18
C ILE A 112 15.71 -4.80 16.54
N ILE A 113 15.70 -3.71 15.79
CA ILE A 113 14.78 -2.59 16.03
C ILE A 113 13.32 -3.06 15.95
N THR A 114 12.98 -3.84 14.92
CA THR A 114 11.62 -4.40 14.75
C THR A 114 11.28 -5.37 15.88
N ALA A 115 12.21 -6.20 16.33
CA ALA A 115 12.01 -7.11 17.45
C ALA A 115 11.75 -6.36 18.76
N VAL A 116 12.54 -5.33 19.06
CA VAL A 116 12.34 -4.50 20.27
C VAL A 116 11.01 -3.76 20.23
N ILE A 117 10.67 -3.12 19.10
CA ILE A 117 9.37 -2.45 18.94
C ILE A 117 8.23 -3.45 19.06
N GLY A 118 8.40 -4.64 18.48
CA GLY A 118 7.43 -5.71 18.53
C GLY A 118 7.10 -6.22 19.92
N LEU A 119 8.10 -6.26 20.81
CA LEU A 119 7.90 -6.63 22.21
C LEU A 119 7.17 -5.53 23.01
N ILE A 120 7.36 -4.27 22.66
CA ILE A 120 6.75 -3.12 23.37
C ILE A 120 5.32 -2.87 22.89
N SER A 121 5.10 -2.93 21.58
CA SER A 121 3.81 -2.62 20.96
C SER A 121 3.56 -3.56 19.76
N PRO A 122 2.95 -4.74 19.99
CA PRO A 122 2.66 -5.70 18.93
C PRO A 122 1.68 -5.15 17.89
N MET A 123 0.91 -4.11 18.22
CA MET A 123 0.01 -3.44 17.27
C MET A 123 0.75 -2.69 16.16
N LEU A 124 2.03 -2.34 16.36
CA LEU A 124 2.86 -1.69 15.33
C LEU A 124 3.49 -2.71 14.36
N LEU A 125 3.39 -4.01 14.67
CA LEU A 125 3.86 -5.08 13.80
C LEU A 125 2.74 -5.53 12.84
N GLY A 126 3.08 -5.76 11.58
CA GLY A 126 2.16 -6.29 10.58
C GLY A 126 2.26 -5.58 9.24
N GLY A 127 1.36 -5.94 8.32
CA GLY A 127 1.22 -5.27 7.02
C GLY A 127 0.34 -4.03 7.04
N GLY A 128 -0.30 -3.74 8.18
CA GLY A 128 -1.24 -2.64 8.40
C GLY A 128 -1.97 -2.81 9.73
#